data_AF-A0A2V8XZB2-F1
#
_entry.id   AF-A0A2V8XZB2-F1
#
_cell.length_a   1.000
_cell.length_b   1.000
_cell.length_c   1.000
_cell.angle_alpha   90.00
_cell.angle_beta   90.00
_cell.angle_gamma   90.00
#
_symmetry.space_group_name_H-M   'P 1'
#
loop_
_entity.id
_entity.type
_entity.pdbx_description
1 polymer ?
#
loop_
_entity_poly.entity_id
_entity_poly.type
_entity_poly.pdbx_seq_one_letter_code
_entity_poly.pdbx_strand_id
1 'polypeptide(L)'
;MLTANDGHAYVVKFPNNPQSLRVLVNEWLGCSIGRALGLTIPEPAILYVPATLVESSPSLVIQASNSTLKCSYGLAFGSRFISEGQLFDYLPDSAFSQVENVREFSGVFALDRWLCNCDGRQVVFCESERGFRAHFIDFGFCFNAGEWNFPDTVLRGIYAHKVVYQDVGGWQSFEPWLSRIESFPLTTLWAIAGEVPPEWVERDTLFLLVERIDARRSRVRELIAAVRQSQRNPFGAWTEDKP
;
A
#
# COMPACT_ATOMS: atom_id res chain seq x y z
N MET A 1 -6.23 -3.06 -17.37
CA MET A 1 -4.78 -2.78 -17.49
C MET A 1 -4.57 -1.88 -18.70
N LEU A 2 -3.64 -0.94 -18.63
CA LEU A 2 -3.25 -0.07 -19.74
C LEU A 2 -1.75 -0.22 -20.00
N THR A 3 -1.33 -0.20 -21.26
CA THR A 3 0.10 -0.12 -21.64
C THR A 3 0.46 1.35 -21.87
N ALA A 4 1.51 1.83 -21.21
CA ALA A 4 1.99 3.19 -21.38
C ALA A 4 3.07 3.27 -22.48
N ASN A 5 3.48 4.49 -22.82
CA ASN A 5 4.47 4.75 -23.88
C ASN A 5 5.90 4.32 -23.50
N ASP A 6 6.16 4.03 -22.23
CA ASP A 6 7.40 3.43 -21.73
C ASP A 6 7.49 1.92 -22.04
N GLY A 7 6.43 1.33 -22.61
CA GLY A 7 6.36 -0.10 -22.94
C GLY A 7 5.90 -0.99 -21.78
N HIS A 8 5.66 -0.43 -20.59
CA HIS A 8 5.18 -1.18 -19.43
C HIS A 8 3.65 -1.17 -19.34
N ALA A 9 3.11 -2.23 -18.75
CA ALA A 9 1.69 -2.34 -18.45
C ALA A 9 1.40 -1.95 -17.00
N TYR A 10 0.23 -1.37 -16.75
CA TYR A 10 -0.16 -0.83 -15.46
C TYR A 10 -1.59 -1.21 -15.10
N VAL A 11 -1.81 -1.58 -13.84
CA VAL A 11 -3.14 -1.62 -13.21
C VAL A 11 -3.49 -0.20 -12.80
N VAL A 12 -4.59 0.34 -13.36
CA VAL A 12 -4.89 1.78 -13.29
C VAL A 12 -6.11 2.06 -12.43
N LYS A 13 -6.00 3.04 -11.52
CA LYS A 13 -7.11 3.65 -10.78
C LYS A 13 -7.38 5.04 -11.36
N PHE A 14 -8.61 5.26 -11.84
CA PHE A 14 -9.03 6.49 -12.52
C PHE A 14 -9.55 7.56 -11.55
N PRO A 15 -9.59 8.85 -11.95
CA PRO A 15 -10.10 9.95 -11.11
C PRO A 15 -11.52 9.76 -10.58
N ASN A 16 -12.41 9.16 -11.37
CA ASN A 16 -13.77 8.85 -10.96
C ASN A 16 -13.90 7.52 -10.20
N ASN A 17 -12.86 7.15 -9.44
CA ASN A 17 -12.93 6.02 -8.52
C ASN A 17 -14.14 6.21 -7.56
N PRO A 18 -15.07 5.23 -7.48
CA PRO A 18 -16.28 5.37 -6.66
C PRO A 18 -16.03 5.62 -5.17
N GLN A 19 -14.84 5.27 -4.66
CA GLN A 19 -14.48 5.46 -3.26
C GLN A 19 -14.16 6.93 -2.96
N SER A 20 -13.17 7.50 -3.66
CA SER A 20 -12.76 8.90 -3.55
C SER A 20 -11.62 9.19 -4.54
N LEU A 21 -11.49 10.44 -4.99
CA LEU A 21 -10.30 10.91 -5.70
C LEU A 21 -9.04 10.84 -4.82
N ARG A 22 -9.20 10.98 -3.49
CA ARG A 22 -8.11 10.85 -2.50
C ARG A 22 -7.41 9.50 -2.56
N VAL A 23 -8.08 8.45 -3.04
CA VAL A 23 -7.47 7.12 -3.24
C VAL A 23 -6.24 7.20 -4.14
N LEU A 24 -6.23 8.05 -5.17
CA LEU A 24 -5.05 8.18 -6.05
C LEU A 24 -3.83 8.73 -5.30
N VAL A 25 -4.06 9.71 -4.41
CA VAL A 25 -3.03 10.25 -3.51
C VAL A 25 -2.55 9.17 -2.53
N ASN A 26 -3.49 8.41 -1.95
CA ASN A 26 -3.17 7.34 -0.99
C ASN A 26 -2.30 6.26 -1.62
N GLU A 27 -2.65 5.82 -2.84
CA GLU A 27 -1.86 4.86 -3.60
C GLU A 27 -0.46 5.37 -3.89
N TRP A 28 -0.36 6.60 -4.39
CA TRP A 28 0.93 7.22 -4.70
C TRP A 28 1.84 7.31 -3.48
N LEU A 29 1.34 7.93 -2.39
CA LEU A 29 2.12 8.08 -1.16
C LEU A 29 2.47 6.72 -0.55
N GLY A 30 1.49 5.81 -0.42
CA GLY A 30 1.70 4.50 0.16
C GLY A 30 2.72 3.64 -0.61
N CYS A 31 2.59 3.58 -1.95
CA CYS A 31 3.52 2.85 -2.78
C CYS A 31 4.93 3.46 -2.75
N SER A 32 5.05 4.77 -2.96
CA SER A 32 6.34 5.44 -3.06
C SER A 32 7.10 5.44 -1.72
N ILE A 33 6.42 5.66 -0.60
CA ILE A 33 7.03 5.57 0.74
C ILE A 33 7.45 4.12 1.02
N GLY A 34 6.58 3.13 0.76
CA GLY A 34 6.91 1.73 1.01
C GLY A 34 8.09 1.25 0.18
N ARG A 35 8.21 1.68 -1.08
CA ARG A 35 9.40 1.41 -1.91
C ARG A 35 10.65 2.08 -1.35
N ALA A 36 10.55 3.32 -0.88
CA ALA A 36 11.66 4.00 -0.21
C ALA A 36 12.10 3.31 1.10
N LEU A 37 11.19 2.58 1.77
CA LEU A 37 11.52 1.69 2.89
C LEU A 37 12.16 0.36 2.47
N GLY A 38 12.27 0.10 1.17
CA GLY A 38 12.81 -1.14 0.60
C GLY A 38 11.86 -2.33 0.64
N LEU A 39 10.54 -2.09 0.60
CA LEU A 39 9.54 -3.15 0.47
C LEU A 39 9.28 -3.50 -1.00
N THR A 40 8.93 -4.76 -1.25
CA THR A 40 8.56 -5.25 -2.58
C THR A 40 7.15 -4.79 -2.93
N ILE A 41 7.07 -3.58 -3.49
CA ILE A 41 5.83 -2.96 -3.98
C ILE A 41 6.01 -2.64 -5.45
N PRO A 42 5.04 -2.93 -6.33
CA PRO A 42 5.14 -2.59 -7.75
C PRO A 42 5.37 -1.10 -7.97
N GLU A 43 6.05 -0.74 -9.05
CA GLU A 43 6.43 0.65 -9.31
C GLU A 43 5.17 1.52 -9.56
N PRO A 44 4.93 2.57 -8.75
CA PRO A 44 3.83 3.49 -9.01
C PRO A 44 4.21 4.45 -10.15
N ALA A 45 3.21 4.85 -10.93
CA ALA A 45 3.33 5.83 -11.99
C ALA A 45 2.10 6.74 -11.99
N ILE A 46 2.30 7.99 -12.38
CA ILE A 46 1.21 8.91 -12.71
C ILE A 46 1.04 8.86 -14.22
N LEU A 47 -0.10 8.34 -14.67
CA LEU A 47 -0.39 8.10 -16.09
C LEU A 47 -1.37 9.14 -16.60
N TYR A 48 -1.04 9.82 -17.70
CA TYR A 48 -2.04 10.58 -18.43
C TYR A 48 -2.84 9.67 -19.35
N VAL A 49 -4.16 9.56 -19.11
CA VAL A 49 -5.09 8.81 -19.96
C VAL A 49 -5.84 9.79 -20.86
N PRO A 50 -5.64 9.77 -22.19
CA PRO A 50 -6.34 10.67 -23.11
C PRO A 50 -7.85 10.37 -23.20
N ALA A 51 -8.67 11.41 -23.41
CA ALA A 51 -10.10 11.28 -23.66
C ALA A 51 -10.40 10.34 -24.84
N THR A 52 -9.63 10.46 -25.92
CA THR A 52 -9.75 9.61 -27.12
C THR A 52 -9.58 8.13 -26.81
N LEU A 53 -8.67 7.75 -25.90
CA LEU A 53 -8.48 6.35 -25.49
C LEU A 53 -9.69 5.84 -24.72
N VAL A 54 -10.20 6.64 -23.79
CA VAL A 54 -11.41 6.32 -23.02
C VAL A 54 -12.61 6.14 -23.96
N GLU A 55 -12.87 7.12 -24.82
CA GLU A 55 -13.99 7.13 -25.76
C GLU A 55 -13.94 5.94 -26.72
N SER A 56 -12.77 5.65 -27.30
CA SER A 56 -12.58 4.56 -28.26
C SER A 56 -12.51 3.16 -27.64
N SER A 57 -12.43 3.03 -26.31
CA SER A 57 -12.31 1.75 -25.61
C SER A 57 -13.57 1.40 -24.81
N PRO A 58 -14.52 0.62 -25.35
CA PRO A 58 -15.74 0.23 -24.64
C PRO A 58 -15.51 -0.48 -23.31
N SER A 59 -14.37 -1.16 -23.15
CA SER A 59 -13.98 -1.88 -21.94
C SER A 59 -13.47 -0.99 -20.80
N LEU A 60 -13.17 0.29 -21.05
CA LEU A 60 -12.75 1.24 -19.99
C LEU A 60 -13.96 1.74 -19.21
N VAL A 61 -14.47 0.86 -18.36
CA VAL A 61 -15.62 1.08 -17.50
C VAL A 61 -15.35 0.61 -16.07
N ILE A 62 -16.01 1.26 -15.12
CA ILE A 62 -16.07 0.91 -13.71
C ILE A 62 -17.43 0.26 -13.47
N GLN A 63 -17.42 -0.98 -12.97
CA GLN A 63 -18.65 -1.67 -12.56
C GLN A 63 -18.97 -1.27 -11.11
N ALA A 64 -20.04 -0.49 -10.93
CA ALA A 64 -20.63 -0.20 -9.63
C ALA A 64 -21.84 -1.10 -9.40
N SER A 65 -22.30 -1.23 -8.16
CA SER A 65 -23.32 -2.22 -7.76
C SER A 65 -24.58 -2.22 -8.62
N ASN A 66 -24.99 -1.04 -9.13
CA ASN A 66 -26.21 -0.86 -9.93
C ASN A 66 -25.97 -0.11 -11.25
N SER A 67 -24.71 0.14 -11.64
CA SER A 67 -24.41 0.90 -12.85
C SER A 67 -23.03 0.59 -13.40
N THR A 68 -22.88 0.79 -14.71
CA THR A 68 -21.58 0.81 -15.37
C THR A 68 -21.23 2.26 -15.68
N LEU A 69 -20.15 2.76 -15.09
CA LEU A 69 -19.65 4.12 -15.33
C LEU A 69 -18.49 4.06 -16.30
N LYS A 70 -18.45 4.97 -17.27
CA LYS A 70 -17.24 5.12 -18.11
C LYS A 70 -16.09 5.62 -17.24
N CYS A 71 -14.87 5.10 -17.42
CA CYS A 71 -13.70 5.66 -16.73
C CYS A 71 -13.49 7.13 -17.15
N SER A 72 -13.01 7.98 -16.24
CA SER A 72 -12.60 9.35 -16.59
C SER A 72 -11.25 9.35 -17.32
N TYR A 73 -11.04 10.35 -18.17
CA TYR A 73 -9.73 10.70 -18.70
C TYR A 73 -8.98 11.64 -17.73
N GLY A 74 -7.70 11.91 -17.99
CA GLY A 74 -6.85 12.77 -17.15
C GLY A 74 -5.74 11.99 -16.44
N LEU A 75 -5.15 12.57 -15.38
CA LEU A 75 -4.09 11.91 -14.62
C LEU A 75 -4.68 10.83 -13.72
N ALA A 76 -4.23 9.60 -13.91
CA ALA A 76 -4.62 8.41 -13.17
C ALA A 76 -3.42 7.82 -12.42
N PHE A 77 -3.69 7.08 -11.35
CA PHE A 77 -2.65 6.27 -10.70
C PHE A 77 -2.46 4.96 -11.47
N GLY A 78 -1.21 4.59 -11.72
CA GLY A 78 -0.82 3.29 -12.27
C GLY A 78 0.09 2.53 -11.31
N SER A 79 -0.23 1.27 -11.04
CA SER A 79 0.70 0.32 -10.41
C SER A 79 1.25 -0.61 -11.48
N ARG A 80 2.59 -0.66 -11.64
CA ARG A 80 3.21 -1.47 -12.70
C ARG A 80 2.78 -2.93 -12.57
N PHE A 81 2.33 -3.51 -13.67
CA PHE A 81 1.92 -4.90 -13.72
C PHE A 81 3.15 -5.82 -13.61
N ILE A 82 3.06 -6.80 -12.73
CA ILE A 82 4.08 -7.82 -12.51
C ILE A 82 3.94 -8.85 -13.62
N SER A 83 5.00 -9.10 -14.38
CA SER A 83 4.99 -9.94 -15.59
C SER A 83 6.04 -11.05 -15.57
N GLU A 84 6.80 -11.15 -14.48
CA GLU A 84 7.94 -12.04 -14.31
C GLU A 84 7.54 -13.50 -14.04
N GLY A 85 6.26 -13.78 -13.77
CA GLY A 85 5.75 -15.11 -13.47
C GLY A 85 4.23 -15.14 -13.35
N GLN A 86 3.67 -16.32 -13.06
CA GLN A 86 2.24 -16.47 -12.81
C GLN A 86 1.86 -15.75 -11.50
N LEU A 87 0.73 -15.04 -11.53
CA LEU A 87 0.22 -14.29 -10.39
C LEU A 87 -0.87 -15.08 -9.64
N PHE A 88 -0.83 -14.97 -8.31
CA PHE A 88 -1.80 -15.57 -7.39
C PHE A 88 -2.23 -14.50 -6.38
N ASP A 89 -3.54 -14.37 -6.15
CA ASP A 89 -4.13 -13.53 -5.11
C ASP A 89 -4.26 -14.28 -3.77
N TYR A 90 -4.00 -15.58 -3.78
CA TYR A 90 -4.11 -16.47 -2.64
C TYR A 90 -3.04 -17.56 -2.68
N LEU A 91 -2.49 -17.88 -1.50
CA LEU A 91 -1.67 -19.07 -1.28
C LEU A 91 -2.20 -19.83 -0.05
N PRO A 92 -2.22 -21.17 -0.06
CA PRO A 92 -2.53 -21.95 1.13
C PRO A 92 -1.41 -21.79 2.17
N ASP A 93 -1.74 -21.94 3.46
CA ASP A 93 -0.79 -21.77 4.58
C ASP A 93 0.51 -22.57 4.40
N SER A 94 0.42 -23.78 3.84
CA SER A 94 1.57 -24.67 3.58
C SER A 94 2.58 -24.12 2.55
N ALA A 95 2.18 -23.17 1.71
CA ALA A 95 3.02 -22.58 0.67
C ALA A 95 3.83 -21.37 1.17
N PHE A 96 3.52 -20.80 2.34
CA PHE A 96 4.23 -19.61 2.84
C PHE A 96 5.70 -19.85 3.21
N SER A 97 6.09 -21.11 3.44
CA SER A 97 7.50 -21.50 3.60
C SER A 97 8.32 -21.32 2.31
N GLN A 98 7.66 -21.16 1.16
CA GLN A 98 8.27 -20.93 -0.16
C GLN A 98 8.21 -19.46 -0.57
N VAL A 99 7.67 -18.57 0.26
CA VAL A 99 7.63 -17.13 -0.01
C VAL A 99 8.97 -16.50 0.37
N GLU A 100 9.75 -16.11 -0.64
CA GLU A 100 11.14 -15.64 -0.49
C GLU A 100 11.28 -14.45 0.46
N ASN A 101 10.34 -13.52 0.41
CA ASN A 101 10.34 -12.26 1.16
C ASN A 101 9.28 -12.23 2.27
N VAL A 102 8.95 -13.38 2.87
CA VAL A 102 7.92 -13.46 3.94
C VAL A 102 8.20 -12.50 5.11
N ARG A 103 9.48 -12.17 5.39
CA ARG A 103 9.83 -11.18 6.43
C ARG A 103 9.30 -9.78 6.15
N GLU A 104 9.11 -9.41 4.88
CA GLU A 104 8.58 -8.09 4.50
C GLU A 104 7.14 -7.87 4.98
N PHE A 105 6.40 -8.92 5.36
CA PHE A 105 5.08 -8.77 5.98
C PHE A 105 5.14 -7.99 7.30
N SER A 106 6.23 -8.11 8.08
CA SER A 106 6.46 -7.27 9.25
C SER A 106 6.69 -5.81 8.85
N GLY A 107 7.47 -5.59 7.79
CA GLY A 107 7.77 -4.25 7.28
C GLY A 107 6.53 -3.53 6.74
N VAL A 108 5.72 -4.22 5.91
CA VAL A 108 4.48 -3.65 5.39
C VAL A 108 3.45 -3.44 6.50
N PHE A 109 3.42 -4.30 7.53
CA PHE A 109 2.58 -4.08 8.71
C PHE A 109 3.00 -2.82 9.48
N ALA A 110 4.30 -2.59 9.67
CA ALA A 110 4.79 -1.36 10.28
C ALA A 110 4.41 -0.12 9.45
N LEU A 111 4.53 -0.21 8.12
CA LEU A 111 4.05 0.82 7.19
C LEU A 111 2.53 1.05 7.32
N ASP A 112 1.73 -0.01 7.43
CA ASP A 112 0.29 0.07 7.64
C ASP A 112 -0.10 0.75 8.94
N ARG A 113 0.68 0.55 10.01
CA ARG A 113 0.50 1.29 11.26
C ARG A 113 0.84 2.75 11.08
N TRP A 114 1.99 3.04 10.50
CA TRP A 114 2.45 4.42 10.30
C TRP A 114 1.46 5.23 9.45
N LEU A 115 1.09 4.72 8.27
CA LEU A 115 0.16 5.37 7.34
C LEU A 115 -1.31 5.12 7.66
N CYS A 116 -1.64 4.39 8.73
CA CYS A 116 -3.02 4.08 9.15
C CYS A 116 -3.87 3.49 8.02
N ASN A 117 -3.39 2.40 7.42
CA ASN A 117 -4.19 1.65 6.45
C ASN A 117 -5.38 0.98 7.14
N CYS A 118 -6.57 1.37 6.71
CA CYS A 118 -7.84 0.96 7.31
C CYS A 118 -8.53 -0.19 6.57
N ASP A 119 -7.84 -0.88 5.66
CA ASP A 119 -8.29 -2.13 5.06
C ASP A 119 -7.42 -3.33 5.49
N GLY A 120 -7.77 -4.55 5.10
CA GLY A 120 -6.87 -5.69 5.14
C GLY A 120 -5.69 -5.47 4.19
N ARG A 121 -4.48 -5.83 4.61
CA ARG A 121 -3.30 -5.74 3.74
C ARG A 121 -3.52 -6.66 2.52
N GLN A 122 -3.43 -6.11 1.31
CA GLN A 122 -3.53 -6.87 0.06
C GLN A 122 -2.13 -7.22 -0.47
N VAL A 123 -2.02 -8.41 -1.06
CA VAL A 123 -0.78 -8.97 -1.59
C VAL A 123 -1.09 -9.75 -2.86
N VAL A 124 -0.21 -9.67 -3.85
CA VAL A 124 -0.16 -10.62 -4.97
C VAL A 124 1.13 -11.39 -4.89
N PHE A 125 1.06 -12.70 -5.09
CA PHE A 125 2.23 -13.58 -5.15
C PHE A 125 2.58 -13.83 -6.60
N CYS A 126 3.83 -13.58 -6.97
CA CYS A 126 4.37 -13.94 -8.26
C CYS A 126 5.22 -15.19 -8.12
N GLU A 127 5.01 -16.17 -9.00
CA GLU A 127 5.90 -17.30 -9.11
C GLU A 127 7.34 -16.83 -9.42
N SER A 128 8.31 -17.49 -8.79
CA SER A 128 9.74 -17.27 -8.99
C SER A 128 10.47 -18.61 -9.06
N GLU A 129 11.74 -18.60 -9.44
CA GLU A 129 12.56 -19.82 -9.52
C GLU A 129 12.66 -20.60 -8.20
N ARG A 130 12.43 -19.95 -7.05
CA ARG A 130 12.60 -20.53 -5.71
C ARG A 130 11.28 -20.67 -4.94
N GLY A 131 10.15 -20.44 -5.59
CA GLY A 131 8.83 -20.48 -4.99
C GLY A 131 8.00 -19.28 -5.38
N PHE A 132 7.76 -18.38 -4.43
CA PHE A 132 6.94 -17.19 -4.64
C PHE A 132 7.60 -15.93 -4.09
N ARG A 133 7.32 -14.80 -4.73
CA ARG A 133 7.61 -13.47 -4.19
C ARG A 133 6.31 -12.74 -3.92
N ALA A 134 6.16 -12.21 -2.71
CA ALA A 134 5.04 -11.37 -2.33
C ALA A 134 5.26 -9.94 -2.83
N HIS A 135 4.26 -9.37 -3.48
CA HIS A 135 4.19 -7.97 -3.88
C HIS A 135 3.04 -7.29 -3.14
N PHE A 136 3.36 -6.30 -2.31
CA PHE A 136 2.35 -5.58 -1.53
C PHE A 136 1.67 -4.53 -2.41
N ILE A 137 0.34 -4.56 -2.42
CA ILE A 137 -0.49 -3.69 -3.27
C ILE A 137 -1.61 -3.06 -2.45
N ASP A 138 -2.38 -2.20 -3.13
CA ASP A 138 -3.59 -1.54 -2.64
C ASP A 138 -3.39 -0.74 -1.36
N PHE A 139 -2.87 0.47 -1.52
CA PHE A 139 -2.69 1.45 -0.45
C PHE A 139 -3.83 2.46 -0.40
N GLY A 140 -4.92 2.25 -1.15
CA GLY A 140 -6.05 3.17 -1.27
C GLY A 140 -6.73 3.50 0.06
N PHE A 141 -6.62 2.63 1.07
CA PHE A 141 -7.17 2.82 2.42
C PHE A 141 -6.18 3.38 3.44
N CYS A 142 -4.96 3.74 3.03
CA CYS A 142 -4.08 4.58 3.85
C CYS A 142 -4.79 5.86 4.29
N PHE A 143 -4.43 6.34 5.47
CA PHE A 143 -4.97 7.53 6.11
C PHE A 143 -6.48 7.43 6.39
N ASN A 144 -7.05 6.22 6.43
CA ASN A 144 -8.51 6.00 6.45
C ASN A 144 -9.22 6.45 5.16
N ALA A 145 -8.67 6.05 4.02
CA ALA A 145 -9.27 6.23 2.70
C ALA A 145 -9.59 7.70 2.38
N GLY A 146 -10.88 8.03 2.16
CA GLY A 146 -11.33 9.39 1.87
C GLY A 146 -11.37 10.30 3.09
N GLU A 147 -11.29 9.77 4.32
CA GLU A 147 -11.53 10.54 5.55
C GLU A 147 -10.29 11.28 6.06
N TRP A 148 -9.08 10.72 5.86
CA TRP A 148 -7.81 11.34 6.29
C TRP A 148 -7.74 11.69 7.79
N ASN A 149 -8.41 10.89 8.64
CA ASN A 149 -8.56 11.16 10.07
C ASN A 149 -7.77 10.24 11.00
N PHE A 150 -7.15 9.17 10.48
CA PHE A 150 -6.25 8.25 11.19
C PHE A 150 -6.85 7.68 12.51
N PRO A 151 -7.85 6.78 12.43
CA PRO A 151 -8.54 6.24 13.60
C PRO A 151 -7.70 5.29 14.45
N ASP A 152 -6.51 4.90 13.98
CA ASP A 152 -5.56 4.03 14.68
C ASP A 152 -6.18 2.70 15.18
N THR A 153 -7.09 2.15 14.36
CA THR A 153 -7.80 0.91 14.68
C THR A 153 -6.86 -0.30 14.72
N VAL A 154 -7.01 -1.13 15.76
CA VAL A 154 -6.27 -2.40 15.90
C VAL A 154 -6.81 -3.52 15.01
N LEU A 155 -7.91 -3.29 14.29
CA LEU A 155 -8.61 -4.31 13.51
C LEU A 155 -8.17 -4.41 12.04
N ARG A 156 -7.40 -3.44 11.54
CA ARG A 156 -7.06 -3.29 10.11
C ARG A 156 -5.56 -3.39 9.88
N GLY A 157 -5.11 -3.40 8.63
CA GLY A 157 -3.71 -3.46 8.19
C GLY A 157 -2.95 -4.73 8.60
N ILE A 158 -3.68 -5.79 8.97
CA ILE A 158 -3.13 -7.13 9.20
C ILE A 158 -3.42 -7.94 7.93
N TYR A 159 -2.43 -8.69 7.44
CA TYR A 159 -2.67 -9.65 6.37
C TYR A 159 -3.54 -10.82 6.85
N ALA A 160 -4.48 -11.27 6.04
CA ALA A 160 -5.50 -12.24 6.45
C ALA A 160 -4.91 -13.56 6.98
N HIS A 161 -3.86 -14.08 6.32
CA HIS A 161 -3.18 -15.31 6.73
C HIS A 161 -2.09 -14.99 7.74
N LYS A 162 -2.41 -15.15 9.03
CA LYS A 162 -1.51 -14.80 10.14
C LYS A 162 -0.23 -15.64 10.19
N VAL A 163 -0.15 -16.74 9.45
CA VAL A 163 1.06 -17.58 9.35
C VAL A 163 2.29 -16.78 8.93
N VAL A 164 2.14 -15.69 8.16
CA VAL A 164 3.24 -14.78 7.78
C VAL A 164 3.91 -14.10 8.98
N TYR A 165 3.22 -14.06 10.13
CA TYR A 165 3.71 -13.43 11.37
C TYR A 165 4.18 -14.45 12.42
N GLN A 166 4.17 -15.76 12.11
CA GLN A 166 4.45 -16.80 13.10
C GLN A 166 5.85 -16.68 13.71
N ASP A 167 6.82 -16.18 12.95
CA ASP A 167 8.23 -16.03 13.37
C ASP A 167 8.55 -14.62 13.90
N VAL A 168 7.53 -13.78 14.11
CA VAL A 168 7.71 -12.45 14.69
C VAL A 168 7.85 -12.58 16.20
N GLY A 169 9.10 -12.64 16.65
CA GLY A 169 9.47 -12.88 18.05
C GLY A 169 9.72 -11.63 18.91
N GLY A 170 9.85 -10.45 18.29
CA GLY A 170 10.22 -9.23 19.00
C GLY A 170 10.41 -8.04 18.06
N TRP A 171 10.87 -6.92 18.61
CA TRP A 171 11.13 -5.71 17.82
C TRP A 171 12.14 -5.92 16.70
N GLN A 172 13.12 -6.81 16.90
CA GLN A 172 14.11 -7.15 15.88
C GLN A 172 13.50 -7.78 14.62
N SER A 173 12.33 -8.41 14.72
CA SER A 173 11.62 -8.98 13.56
C SER A 173 11.09 -7.90 12.60
N PHE A 174 10.94 -6.66 13.08
CA PHE A 174 10.51 -5.50 12.30
C PHE A 174 11.66 -4.67 11.71
N GLU A 175 12.91 -4.96 12.08
CA GLU A 175 14.06 -4.27 11.49
C GLU A 175 14.41 -4.85 10.10
N PRO A 176 14.85 -4.01 9.15
CA PRO A 176 15.26 -2.61 9.31
C PRO A 176 14.12 -1.58 9.14
N TRP A 177 12.88 -2.00 8.94
CA TRP A 177 11.79 -1.10 8.53
C TRP A 177 11.39 -0.13 9.62
N LEU A 178 11.39 -0.54 10.89
CA LEU A 178 11.14 0.39 11.99
C LEU A 178 12.16 1.53 12.03
N SER A 179 13.45 1.21 12.01
CA SER A 179 14.50 2.22 11.96
C SER A 179 14.32 3.16 10.77
N ARG A 180 14.03 2.62 9.57
CA ARG A 180 13.80 3.41 8.35
C ARG A 180 12.58 4.31 8.43
N ILE A 181 11.50 3.87 9.08
CA ILE A 181 10.29 4.68 9.31
C ILE A 181 10.62 5.81 10.29
N GLU A 182 11.20 5.49 11.43
CA GLU A 182 11.51 6.44 12.50
C GLU A 182 12.49 7.53 12.04
N SER A 183 13.42 7.18 11.14
CA SER A 183 14.38 8.09 10.53
C SER A 183 14.00 8.54 9.12
N PHE A 184 12.76 8.35 8.67
CA PHE A 184 12.38 8.65 7.28
C PHE A 184 12.58 10.14 6.99
N PRO A 185 13.39 10.54 6.00
CA PRO A 185 13.71 11.94 5.77
C PRO A 185 12.48 12.74 5.33
N LEU A 186 12.20 13.85 6.02
CA LEU A 186 11.13 14.78 5.66
C LEU A 186 11.31 15.34 4.23
N THR A 187 12.56 15.53 3.79
CA THR A 187 12.88 15.93 2.41
C THR A 187 12.44 14.90 1.38
N THR A 188 12.64 13.61 1.65
CA THR A 188 12.15 12.52 0.78
C THR A 188 10.63 12.47 0.77
N LEU A 189 9.99 12.64 1.94
CA LEU A 189 8.52 12.67 2.03
C LEU A 189 7.93 13.84 1.23
N TRP A 190 8.52 15.04 1.32
CA TRP A 190 8.11 16.19 0.51
C TRP A 190 8.38 15.99 -0.98
N ALA A 191 9.48 15.34 -1.36
CA ALA A 191 9.76 15.04 -2.76
C ALA A 191 8.68 14.12 -3.34
N ILE A 192 8.34 13.03 -2.64
CA ILE A 192 7.26 12.11 -3.03
C ILE A 192 5.93 12.86 -3.13
N ALA A 193 5.57 13.67 -2.12
CA ALA A 193 4.33 14.43 -2.13
C ALA A 193 4.30 15.50 -3.23
N GLY A 194 5.44 16.09 -3.58
CA GLY A 194 5.57 17.10 -4.63
C GLY A 194 5.25 16.57 -6.03
N GLU A 195 5.27 15.25 -6.23
CA GLU A 195 4.85 14.60 -7.48
C GLU A 195 3.33 14.41 -7.57
N VAL A 196 2.58 14.53 -6.47
CA VAL A 196 1.12 14.38 -6.48
C VAL A 196 0.50 15.47 -7.35
N PRO A 197 -0.31 15.10 -8.38
CA PRO A 197 -0.98 16.07 -9.22
C PRO A 197 -1.91 17.00 -8.44
N PRO A 198 -1.91 18.32 -8.73
CA PRO A 198 -2.78 19.28 -8.05
C PRO A 198 -4.27 19.04 -8.32
N GLU A 199 -4.61 18.30 -9.38
CA GLU A 199 -5.99 17.90 -9.68
C GLU A 199 -6.51 16.78 -8.77
N TRP A 200 -5.63 16.06 -8.04
CA TRP A 200 -6.06 15.00 -7.11
C TRP A 200 -6.37 15.55 -5.71
N VAL A 201 -5.69 16.61 -5.30
CA VAL A 201 -5.84 17.21 -3.97
C VAL A 201 -5.28 18.64 -3.95
N GLU A 202 -5.95 19.52 -3.21
CA GLU A 202 -5.46 20.87 -2.94
C GLU A 202 -4.14 20.87 -2.15
N ARG A 203 -3.25 21.80 -2.50
CA ARG A 203 -1.90 21.88 -1.94
C ARG A 203 -1.87 21.96 -0.41
N ASP A 204 -2.72 22.79 0.18
CA ASP A 204 -2.76 22.97 1.64
C ASP A 204 -3.26 21.70 2.35
N THR A 205 -4.21 20.99 1.74
CA THR A 205 -4.70 19.71 2.27
C THR A 205 -3.60 18.65 2.21
N LEU A 206 -2.86 18.57 1.10
CA LEU A 206 -1.71 17.67 0.98
C LEU A 206 -0.59 18.02 1.96
N PHE A 207 -0.33 19.31 2.17
CA PHE A 207 0.65 19.79 3.13
C PHE A 207 0.32 19.29 4.54
N LEU A 208 -0.92 19.45 4.98
CA LEU A 208 -1.39 18.98 6.29
C LEU A 208 -1.29 17.45 6.42
N LEU A 209 -1.57 16.71 5.34
CA LEU A 209 -1.41 15.26 5.33
C LEU A 209 0.06 14.86 5.53
N VAL A 210 0.99 15.51 4.82
CA VAL A 210 2.43 15.23 4.92
C VAL A 210 2.96 15.52 6.32
N GLU A 211 2.63 16.67 6.91
CA GLU A 211 3.00 17.01 8.29
C GLU A 211 2.49 15.96 9.28
N ARG A 212 1.26 15.46 9.07
CA ARG A 212 0.69 14.41 9.91
C ARG A 212 1.38 13.06 9.71
N ILE A 213 1.77 12.69 8.49
CA ILE A 213 2.57 11.49 8.23
C ILE A 213 3.91 11.60 8.94
N ASP A 214 4.61 12.73 8.80
CA ASP A 214 5.90 12.98 9.43
C ASP A 214 5.84 12.84 10.96
N ALA A 215 4.90 13.55 11.59
CA ALA A 215 4.72 13.52 13.04
C ALA A 215 4.38 12.12 13.57
N ARG A 216 3.71 11.28 12.77
CA ARG A 216 3.32 9.92 13.16
C ARG A 216 4.47 8.91 13.15
N ARG A 217 5.60 9.20 12.50
CA ARG A 217 6.70 8.21 12.38
C ARG A 217 7.23 7.76 13.75
N SER A 218 7.28 8.67 14.73
CA SER A 218 7.72 8.39 16.11
C SER A 218 6.73 7.53 16.90
N ARG A 219 5.49 7.38 16.44
CA ARG A 219 4.44 6.58 17.09
C ARG A 219 4.37 5.16 16.56
N VAL A 220 5.15 4.77 15.56
CA VAL A 220 4.99 3.46 14.89
C VAL A 220 5.09 2.28 15.87
N ARG A 221 6.01 2.34 16.86
CA ARG A 221 6.13 1.30 17.89
C ARG A 221 4.92 1.26 18.82
N GLU A 222 4.42 2.42 19.25
CA GLU A 222 3.18 2.55 20.04
C GLU A 222 2.00 1.89 19.31
N LEU A 223 1.86 2.18 18.00
CA LEU A 223 0.77 1.65 17.18
C LEU A 223 0.86 0.13 16.96
N ILE A 224 2.07 -0.41 16.81
CA ILE A 224 2.31 -1.87 16.75
C ILE A 224 1.98 -2.51 18.11
N ALA A 225 2.44 -1.91 19.20
CA ALA A 225 2.20 -2.41 20.56
C ALA A 225 0.70 -2.46 20.90
N ALA A 226 -0.08 -1.47 20.46
CA ALA A 226 -1.54 -1.46 20.63
C ALA A 226 -2.21 -2.66 19.95
N VAL A 227 -1.78 -3.06 18.75
CA VAL A 227 -2.29 -4.27 18.07
C VAL A 227 -1.88 -5.52 18.84
N ARG A 228 -0.62 -5.61 19.27
CA ARG A 228 -0.10 -6.73 20.03
C ARG A 228 -0.86 -6.96 21.34
N GLN A 229 -1.28 -5.88 22.02
CA GLN A 229 -2.05 -5.94 23.27
C GLN A 229 -3.55 -6.21 23.04
N SER A 230 -4.01 -6.21 21.80
CA SER A 230 -5.41 -6.45 21.45
C SER A 230 -5.73 -7.94 21.28
N GLN A 231 -7.03 -8.27 21.26
CA GLN A 231 -7.51 -9.62 20.90
C GLN A 231 -7.16 -10.03 19.46
N ARG A 232 -6.64 -9.11 18.63
CA ARG A 232 -6.24 -9.38 17.24
C ARG A 232 -4.76 -9.66 17.08
N ASN A 233 -3.97 -9.71 18.16
CA ASN A 233 -2.53 -9.98 18.12
C ASN A 233 -2.17 -11.10 17.12
N PRO A 234 -1.41 -10.81 16.06
CA PRO A 234 -0.93 -11.83 15.12
C PRO A 234 0.43 -12.42 15.51
N PHE A 235 1.11 -11.87 16.53
CA PHE A 235 2.49 -12.22 16.89
C PHE A 235 2.53 -13.27 18.00
N GLY A 236 2.28 -14.53 17.64
CA GLY A 236 2.22 -15.64 18.60
C GLY A 236 3.55 -15.98 19.27
N ALA A 237 4.68 -15.72 18.59
CA ALA A 237 6.03 -15.98 19.09
C ALA A 237 6.64 -14.81 19.86
N TRP A 238 5.93 -13.69 20.05
CA TRP A 238 6.50 -12.50 20.66
C TRP A 238 6.67 -12.62 22.18
N THR A 239 7.92 -12.62 22.66
CA THR A 239 8.23 -12.85 24.08
C THR A 239 8.66 -11.61 24.88
N GLU A 240 8.98 -10.49 24.24
CA GLU A 240 9.49 -9.28 24.92
C GLU A 240 8.36 -8.48 25.60
N ASP A 241 8.42 -8.21 26.90
CA ASP A 241 7.34 -7.50 27.62
C ASP A 241 7.35 -5.96 27.46
N LYS A 242 8.42 -5.35 26.92
CA LYS A 242 8.53 -3.89 26.71
C LYS A 242 9.36 -3.51 25.45
N PRO A 243 9.10 -2.35 24.82
CA PRO A 243 9.98 -1.74 23.83
C PRO A 243 11.29 -1.22 24.41
#